data_AF-A0AA50E2B9-F1
#
_entry.id   AF-A0AA50E2B9-F1
#
_cell.length_a   1.000
_cell.length_b   1.000
_cell.length_c   1.000
_cell.angle_alpha   90.00
_cell.angle_beta   90.00
_cell.angle_gamma   90.00
#
_symmetry.space_group_name_H-M   'P 1'
#
loop_
_entity.id
_entity.type
_entity.pdbx_description
1 polymer ?
#
loop_
_entity_poly.entity_id
_entity_poly.type
_entity_poly.pdbx_seq_one_letter_code
_entity_poly.pdbx_strand_id
1 'polypeptide(L)'
;MAIDYVYYWSHRALHSKLLFPIHQVHHTVSQMDMVSCARNTFWSSLFLPYVWLNSLIIYLLHDARGYILAISCTYLLDLWRHSSLIINKKCWLHDCLNSWLILPQDHGLHHHQIGKGNFGANLKLWDKIHGTYLKNTLPNQLSISSGMGIKLELTLWQKLFWPLT
;
A
#
# COMPACT_ATOMS: atom_id res chain seq x y z
N MET A 1 8.40 12.30 3.97
CA MET A 1 8.47 11.77 5.35
C MET A 1 7.14 11.94 6.10
N ALA A 2 6.66 13.15 6.37
CA ALA A 2 5.42 13.36 7.15
C ALA A 2 4.19 12.68 6.55
N ILE A 3 3.97 12.83 5.24
CA ILE A 3 2.83 12.21 4.52
C ILE A 3 2.91 10.68 4.58
N ASP A 4 4.11 10.14 4.46
CA ASP A 4 4.35 8.69 4.56
C ASP A 4 3.98 8.15 5.95
N TYR A 5 4.22 8.96 6.99
CA TYR A 5 3.81 8.62 8.36
C TYR A 5 2.31 8.74 8.60
N VAL A 6 1.67 9.79 8.07
CA VAL A 6 0.20 9.92 8.09
C VAL A 6 -0.44 8.75 7.34
N TYR A 7 0.13 8.38 6.18
CA TYR A 7 -0.32 7.22 5.42
C TYR A 7 -0.21 5.94 6.25
N TYR A 8 0.93 5.71 6.91
CA TYR A 8 1.12 4.54 7.77
C TYR A 8 -0.02 4.40 8.80
N TRP A 9 -0.36 5.49 9.50
CA TRP A 9 -1.45 5.46 10.48
C TRP A 9 -2.83 5.30 9.86
N SER A 10 -3.13 6.01 8.76
CA SER A 10 -4.39 5.85 8.02
C SER A 10 -4.57 4.42 7.54
N HIS A 11 -3.53 3.84 6.94
CA HIS A 11 -3.56 2.48 6.43
C HIS A 11 -3.71 1.48 7.58
N ARG A 12 -2.94 1.61 8.66
CA ARG A 12 -3.11 0.77 9.86
C ARG A 12 -4.51 0.89 10.47
N ALA A 13 -5.09 2.08 10.51
CA ALA A 13 -6.45 2.30 10.99
C ALA A 13 -7.50 1.62 10.09
N LEU A 14 -7.30 1.67 8.77
CA LEU A 14 -8.11 0.95 7.79
C LEU A 14 -8.04 -0.58 7.96
N HIS A 15 -7.07 -1.12 8.69
CA HIS A 15 -7.01 -2.54 9.07
C HIS A 15 -7.61 -2.84 10.45
N SER A 16 -8.25 -1.87 11.10
CA SER A 16 -9.03 -2.10 12.32
C SER A 16 -10.39 -2.75 12.00
N LYS A 17 -10.98 -3.47 12.97
CA LYS A 17 -12.29 -4.11 12.80
C LYS A 17 -13.38 -3.17 12.28
N LEU A 18 -13.35 -1.90 12.70
CA LEU A 18 -14.35 -0.89 12.35
C LEU A 18 -14.19 -0.39 10.90
N LEU A 19 -12.95 -0.13 10.48
CA LEU A 19 -12.68 0.51 9.19
C LEU A 19 -12.29 -0.49 8.10
N PHE A 20 -11.97 -1.74 8.46
CA PHE A 20 -11.62 -2.78 7.49
C PHE A 20 -12.63 -2.98 6.37
N PRO A 21 -13.96 -2.93 6.60
CA PRO A 21 -14.91 -3.01 5.49
C PRO A 21 -14.63 -2.01 4.38
N ILE A 22 -14.19 -0.78 4.69
CA ILE A 22 -13.85 0.24 3.68
C ILE A 22 -12.69 -0.20 2.80
N HIS A 23 -11.69 -0.85 3.39
CA HIS A 23 -10.44 -1.27 2.74
C HIS A 23 -10.48 -2.72 2.24
N GLN A 24 -11.51 -3.48 2.60
CA GLN A 24 -11.63 -4.90 2.30
C GLN A 24 -11.63 -5.18 0.79
N VAL A 25 -12.24 -4.30 -0.01
CA VAL A 25 -12.27 -4.43 -1.49
C VAL A 25 -10.86 -4.41 -2.08
N HIS A 26 -9.96 -3.61 -1.51
CA HIS A 26 -8.55 -3.59 -1.90
C HIS A 26 -7.88 -4.93 -1.63
N HIS A 27 -8.23 -5.59 -0.53
CA HIS A 27 -7.77 -6.93 -0.17
C HIS A 27 -8.46 -8.07 -0.93
N THR A 28 -9.32 -7.80 -1.91
CA THR A 28 -9.86 -8.84 -2.83
C THR A 28 -8.92 -9.14 -4.01
N VAL A 29 -7.74 -8.52 -4.04
CA VAL A 29 -6.70 -8.79 -5.03
C VAL A 29 -6.13 -10.20 -4.84
N SER A 30 -6.28 -11.04 -5.87
CA SER A 30 -5.74 -12.41 -5.88
C SER A 30 -4.32 -12.48 -6.47
N GLN A 31 -3.94 -11.53 -7.31
CA GLN A 31 -2.62 -11.42 -7.92
C GLN A 31 -2.18 -9.96 -7.91
N MET A 32 -0.98 -9.72 -7.38
CA MET A 32 -0.41 -8.37 -7.34
C MET A 32 0.05 -7.94 -8.74
N ASP A 33 -0.53 -6.85 -9.22
CA ASP A 33 -0.12 -6.12 -10.41
C ASP A 33 -0.25 -4.61 -10.19
N MET A 34 0.27 -3.81 -11.13
CA MET A 34 0.19 -2.34 -11.01
C MET A 34 -1.26 -1.82 -10.96
N VAL A 35 -2.22 -2.55 -11.53
CA VAL A 35 -3.65 -2.17 -11.55
C VAL A 35 -4.28 -2.35 -10.17
N SER A 36 -3.75 -3.26 -9.37
CA SER A 36 -4.19 -3.54 -7.99
C SER A 36 -4.08 -2.31 -7.09
N CYS A 37 -3.12 -1.42 -7.36
CA CYS A 37 -2.99 -0.11 -6.71
C CYS A 37 -4.27 0.74 -6.83
N ALA A 38 -4.99 0.62 -7.96
CA ALA A 38 -6.22 1.38 -8.22
C ALA A 38 -7.49 0.69 -7.71
N ARG A 39 -7.40 -0.53 -7.18
CA ARG A 39 -8.56 -1.27 -6.65
C ARG A 39 -8.91 -0.80 -5.24
N ASN A 40 -9.38 0.43 -5.14
CA ASN A 40 -9.84 1.04 -3.89
C ASN A 40 -11.31 1.45 -4.01
N THR A 41 -12.03 1.39 -2.89
CA THR A 41 -13.32 2.09 -2.79
C THR A 41 -13.09 3.60 -2.82
N PHE A 42 -14.14 4.35 -3.13
CA PHE A 42 -14.16 5.80 -2.99
C PHE A 42 -13.74 6.21 -1.57
N TRP A 43 -14.28 5.52 -0.57
CA TRP A 43 -13.98 5.77 0.84
C TRP A 43 -12.51 5.48 1.18
N SER A 44 -11.94 4.34 0.74
CA SER A 44 -10.52 4.03 0.97
C SER A 44 -9.62 5.15 0.43
N SER A 45 -9.94 5.66 -0.77
CA SER A 45 -9.19 6.75 -1.40
C SER A 45 -9.25 8.07 -0.61
N LEU A 46 -10.33 8.33 0.12
CA LEU A 46 -10.47 9.50 0.98
C LEU A 46 -9.77 9.33 2.33
N PHE A 47 -9.79 8.13 2.92
CA PHE A 47 -9.13 7.86 4.20
C PHE A 47 -7.60 7.81 4.08
N LEU A 48 -7.10 7.41 2.90
CA LEU A 48 -5.68 7.55 2.59
C LEU A 48 -5.35 9.03 2.28
N PRO A 49 -4.24 9.56 2.84
CA PRO A 49 -3.99 11.00 2.82
C PRO A 49 -3.59 11.56 1.45
N TYR A 50 -3.32 10.72 0.45
CA TYR A 50 -2.74 11.19 -0.80
C TYR A 50 -3.61 12.17 -1.59
N VAL A 51 -4.94 12.03 -1.56
CA VAL A 51 -5.80 12.93 -2.35
C VAL A 51 -5.85 14.32 -1.69
N TRP A 52 -6.31 14.39 -0.45
CA TRP A 52 -6.56 15.68 0.21
C TRP A 52 -5.28 16.35 0.72
N LEU A 53 -4.33 15.59 1.30
CA LEU A 53 -3.13 16.18 1.89
C LEU A 53 -2.17 16.69 0.82
N ASN A 54 -1.97 15.94 -0.27
CA ASN A 54 -1.15 16.43 -1.39
C ASN A 54 -1.77 17.66 -2.03
N SER A 55 -3.10 17.66 -2.26
CA SER A 55 -3.79 18.81 -2.84
C SER A 55 -3.67 20.05 -1.95
N LEU A 56 -3.83 19.89 -0.63
CA LEU A 56 -3.66 20.98 0.34
C LEU A 56 -2.23 21.53 0.31
N ILE A 57 -1.21 20.67 0.33
CA ILE A 57 0.19 21.12 0.31
C ILE A 57 0.52 21.84 -1.00
N ILE A 58 0.06 21.32 -2.14
CA ILE A 58 0.24 21.99 -3.45
C ILE A 58 -0.40 23.38 -3.44
N TYR A 59 -1.61 23.51 -2.89
CA TYR A 59 -2.30 24.80 -2.78
C TYR A 59 -1.57 25.80 -1.88
N LEU A 60 -0.95 25.34 -0.80
CA LEU A 60 -0.26 26.20 0.16
C LEU A 60 1.16 26.61 -0.26
N LEU A 61 1.80 25.86 -1.16
CA LEU A 61 3.17 26.14 -1.61
C LEU A 61 3.19 27.25 -2.67
N HIS A 62 4.04 28.25 -2.46
CA HIS A 62 4.30 29.29 -3.46
C HIS A 62 4.97 28.72 -4.73
N ASP A 63 5.88 27.73 -4.58
CA ASP A 63 6.44 26.95 -5.68
C ASP A 63 6.33 25.45 -5.35
N ALA A 64 5.41 24.76 -6.03
CA ALA A 64 5.12 23.35 -5.79
C ALA A 64 5.95 22.39 -6.68
N ARG A 65 6.84 22.87 -7.57
CA ARG A 65 7.51 22.00 -8.57
C ARG A 65 8.30 20.85 -7.93
N GLY A 66 9.12 21.16 -6.93
CA GLY A 66 9.89 20.14 -6.20
C GLY A 66 9.00 19.15 -5.46
N TYR A 67 7.88 19.62 -4.92
CA TYR A 67 6.90 18.78 -4.25
C TYR A 67 6.17 17.85 -5.23
N ILE A 68 5.77 18.36 -6.41
CA ILE A 68 5.14 17.59 -7.48
C ILE A 68 6.08 16.47 -7.97
N LEU A 69 7.39 16.73 -8.04
CA LEU A 69 8.38 15.70 -8.35
C LEU A 69 8.40 14.61 -7.27
N ALA A 70 8.40 15.00 -5.98
CA ALA A 70 8.43 14.05 -4.86
C ALA A 70 7.16 13.16 -4.79
N ILE A 71 5.97 13.73 -5.03
CA ILE A 71 4.74 12.92 -5.09
C ILE A 71 4.75 12.00 -6.31
N SER A 72 5.31 12.44 -7.45
CA SER A 72 5.46 11.58 -8.64
C SER A 72 6.32 10.36 -8.33
N CYS A 73 7.44 10.55 -7.63
CA CYS A 73 8.25 9.44 -7.14
C CYS A 73 7.48 8.52 -6.19
N THR A 74 6.65 9.09 -5.30
CA THR A 74 5.79 8.31 -4.39
C THR A 74 4.79 7.45 -5.15
N TYR A 75 4.16 7.97 -6.20
CA TYR A 75 3.25 7.20 -7.05
C TYR A 75 3.97 6.07 -7.81
N LEU A 76 5.19 6.31 -8.29
CA LEU A 76 6.00 5.26 -8.90
C LEU A 76 6.35 4.14 -7.91
N LEU A 77 6.66 4.50 -6.66
CA LEU A 77 6.89 3.52 -5.59
C LEU A 77 5.61 2.76 -5.23
N ASP A 78 4.44 3.42 -5.30
CA ASP A 78 3.14 2.78 -5.08
C ASP A 78 2.82 1.75 -6.18
N LEU A 79 3.01 2.13 -7.44
CA LEU A 79 2.88 1.20 -8.57
C LEU A 79 3.85 0.04 -8.44
N TRP A 80 5.10 0.32 -8.08
CA TRP A 80 6.12 -0.71 -7.91
C TRP A 80 5.77 -1.68 -6.78
N ARG A 81 5.39 -1.21 -5.58
CA ARG A 81 5.04 -2.12 -4.46
C ARG A 81 3.80 -2.97 -4.73
N HIS A 82 2.91 -2.54 -5.64
CA HIS A 82 1.78 -3.34 -6.09
C HIS A 82 2.09 -4.26 -7.28
N SER A 83 3.24 -4.09 -7.94
CA SER A 83 3.60 -4.85 -9.13
C SER A 83 4.06 -6.28 -8.84
N SER A 84 4.17 -7.08 -9.91
CA SER A 84 4.85 -8.37 -9.91
C SER A 84 6.39 -8.27 -10.00
N LEU A 85 6.96 -7.06 -10.06
CA LEU A 85 8.38 -6.79 -10.33
C LEU A 85 9.24 -6.98 -9.08
N ILE A 86 9.38 -8.24 -8.69
CA ILE A 86 10.12 -8.69 -7.51
C ILE A 86 11.63 -8.61 -7.75
N ILE A 87 12.35 -8.01 -6.80
CA ILE A 87 13.82 -8.01 -6.82
C ILE A 87 14.34 -9.31 -6.21
N ASN A 88 15.22 -10.00 -6.95
CA ASN A 88 15.87 -11.22 -6.49
C ASN A 88 16.72 -10.96 -5.23
N LYS A 89 16.50 -11.76 -4.17
CA LYS A 89 17.22 -11.67 -2.88
C LYS A 89 18.74 -11.82 -2.99
N LYS A 90 19.26 -12.37 -4.09
CA LYS A 90 20.71 -12.51 -4.34
C LYS A 90 21.36 -11.26 -4.96
N CYS A 91 20.57 -10.26 -5.33
CA CYS A 91 21.06 -9.03 -5.95
C CYS A 91 21.43 -8.00 -4.88
N TRP A 92 22.58 -7.32 -4.99
CA TRP A 92 22.96 -6.25 -4.07
C TRP A 92 21.91 -5.12 -4.00
N LEU A 93 21.21 -4.87 -5.13
CA LEU A 93 20.14 -3.89 -5.21
C LEU A 93 18.97 -4.24 -4.29
N HIS A 94 18.70 -5.54 -4.13
CA HIS A 94 17.70 -6.00 -3.16
C HIS A 94 18.09 -5.51 -1.77
N ASP A 95 19.30 -5.78 -1.31
CA ASP A 95 19.71 -5.46 0.06
C ASP A 95 19.73 -3.95 0.32
N CYS A 96 20.18 -3.17 -0.67
CA CYS A 96 20.13 -1.72 -0.63
C CYS A 96 18.69 -1.23 -0.44
N LEU A 97 17.76 -1.57 -1.34
CA LEU A 97 16.39 -1.06 -1.31
C LEU A 97 15.58 -1.66 -0.16
N ASN A 98 15.72 -2.96 0.11
CA ASN A 98 15.03 -3.69 1.16
C ASN A 98 15.32 -3.15 2.57
N SER A 99 16.43 -2.44 2.77
CA SER A 99 16.76 -1.89 4.09
C SER A 99 15.86 -0.71 4.49
N TRP A 100 15.30 0.03 3.52
CA TRP A 100 14.50 1.24 3.78
C TRP A 100 13.18 1.33 3.02
N LEU A 101 13.07 0.84 1.77
CA LEU A 101 11.85 0.90 0.96
C LEU A 101 10.92 -0.29 1.16
N ILE A 102 9.62 -0.09 1.08
CA ILE A 102 8.62 -1.16 0.97
C ILE A 102 8.74 -1.79 -0.43
N LEU A 103 9.13 -3.06 -0.49
CA LEU A 103 9.25 -3.80 -1.75
C LEU A 103 7.92 -4.48 -2.10
N PRO A 104 7.74 -4.89 -3.38
CA PRO A 104 6.59 -5.67 -3.79
C PRO A 104 6.33 -6.90 -2.90
N GLN A 105 7.41 -7.53 -2.45
CA GLN A 105 7.29 -8.70 -1.58
C GLN A 105 6.80 -8.37 -0.17
N ASP A 106 7.13 -7.19 0.37
CA ASP A 106 6.65 -6.79 1.70
C ASP A 106 5.15 -6.47 1.67
N HIS A 107 4.70 -5.80 0.61
CA HIS A 107 3.31 -5.43 0.42
C HIS A 107 2.45 -6.64 0.00
N GLY A 108 2.99 -7.54 -0.82
CA GLY A 108 2.34 -8.83 -1.07
C GLY A 108 2.15 -9.64 0.21
N LEU A 109 3.14 -9.66 1.11
CA LEU A 109 3.00 -10.29 2.42
C LEU A 109 1.92 -9.63 3.29
N HIS A 110 1.75 -8.32 3.19
CA HIS A 110 0.66 -7.58 3.84
C HIS A 110 -0.72 -8.03 3.34
N HIS A 111 -0.90 -8.17 2.02
CA HIS A 111 -2.14 -8.72 1.43
C HIS A 111 -2.40 -10.18 1.81
N HIS A 112 -1.34 -10.97 1.99
CA HIS A 112 -1.44 -12.35 2.45
C HIS A 112 -1.80 -12.46 3.94
N GLN A 113 -1.13 -11.66 4.79
CA GLN A 113 -1.34 -11.64 6.24
C GLN A 113 -2.16 -10.41 6.65
N ILE A 114 -3.41 -10.38 6.18
CA ILE A 114 -4.34 -9.25 6.34
C ILE A 114 -4.34 -8.73 7.80
N GLY A 115 -4.04 -7.44 7.94
CA GLY A 115 -4.02 -6.73 9.22
C GLY A 115 -2.88 -7.07 10.18
N LYS A 116 -1.88 -7.87 9.77
CA LYS A 116 -0.75 -8.26 10.65
C LYS A 116 0.42 -7.28 10.64
N GLY A 117 0.66 -6.56 9.54
CA GLY A 117 1.79 -5.65 9.45
C GLY A 117 2.14 -5.20 8.03
N ASN A 118 3.28 -4.52 7.88
CA ASN A 118 3.74 -3.85 6.66
C ASN A 118 2.72 -2.82 6.13
N PHE A 119 2.35 -1.87 6.98
CA PHE A 119 1.38 -0.81 6.65
C PHE A 119 2.03 0.40 5.96
N GLY A 120 3.36 0.50 5.96
CA GLY A 120 4.10 1.60 5.36
C GLY A 120 3.80 1.74 3.86
N ALA A 121 3.81 2.98 3.39
CA ALA A 121 3.71 3.27 1.97
C ALA A 121 5.06 3.10 1.27
N ASN A 122 5.97 4.05 1.50
CA ASN A 122 7.26 4.06 0.83
C ASN A 122 8.33 3.45 1.73
N LEU A 123 8.27 3.72 3.04
CA LEU A 123 9.34 3.36 3.97
C LEU A 123 8.95 2.26 4.94
N LYS A 124 9.86 1.30 5.14
CA LYS A 124 9.79 0.29 6.22
C LYS A 124 10.00 0.87 7.61
N LEU A 125 10.54 2.10 7.68
CA LEU A 125 10.90 2.77 8.92
C LEU A 125 9.74 2.78 9.91
N TRP A 126 8.54 3.11 9.46
CA TRP A 126 7.37 3.22 10.35
C TRP A 126 6.94 1.87 10.91
N ASP A 127 6.93 0.82 10.08
CA ASP A 127 6.66 -0.54 10.53
C ASP A 127 7.71 -1.03 11.54
N LYS A 128 8.98 -0.70 11.34
CA LYS A 128 10.06 -1.05 12.28
C LYS A 128 9.90 -0.31 13.61
N ILE A 129 9.62 0.99 13.58
CA ILE A 129 9.43 1.81 14.79
C ILE A 129 8.23 1.34 15.61
N HIS A 130 7.14 0.95 14.96
CA HIS A 130 5.88 0.59 15.64
C HIS A 130 5.70 -0.92 15.81
N GLY A 131 6.72 -1.72 15.52
CA GLY A 131 6.69 -3.17 15.71
C GLY A 131 5.73 -3.93 14.79
N THR A 132 5.38 -3.37 13.63
CA THR A 132 4.48 -3.99 12.64
C THR A 132 5.22 -4.48 11.39
N TYR A 133 6.56 -4.55 11.42
CA TYR A 133 7.35 -5.05 10.29
C TYR A 133 7.27 -6.58 10.18
N LEU A 134 6.74 -7.07 9.05
CA LEU A 134 6.72 -8.48 8.70
C LEU A 134 7.89 -8.80 7.79
N LYS A 135 8.77 -9.71 8.25
CA LYS A 135 9.91 -10.19 7.48
C LYS A 135 9.43 -11.18 6.41
N ASN A 136 9.73 -10.90 5.15
CA ASN A 136 9.42 -11.82 4.06
C ASN A 136 10.34 -13.05 4.05
N THR A 137 9.81 -14.18 4.54
CA THR A 137 10.46 -15.49 4.47
C THR A 137 10.16 -16.24 3.16
N LEU A 138 9.21 -15.78 2.35
CA LEU A 138 8.79 -16.47 1.14
C LEU A 138 9.85 -16.32 0.01
N PRO A 139 10.16 -17.40 -0.72
CA PRO A 139 11.28 -17.41 -1.66
C PRO A 139 10.94 -16.84 -3.05
N ASN A 140 9.68 -16.82 -3.49
CA ASN A 140 9.30 -16.40 -4.85
C ASN A 140 7.87 -15.83 -4.97
N GLN A 141 7.54 -15.27 -6.14
CA GLN A 141 6.25 -14.66 -6.46
C GLN A 141 5.07 -15.62 -6.28
N LEU A 142 5.21 -16.88 -6.72
CA LEU A 142 4.16 -17.90 -6.61
C LEU A 142 3.74 -18.11 -5.15
N SER A 143 4.71 -18.05 -4.24
CA SER A 143 4.48 -18.19 -2.81
C SER A 143 3.69 -17.03 -2.23
N ILE A 144 3.85 -15.84 -2.82
CA ILE A 144 3.11 -14.64 -2.42
C ILE A 144 1.71 -14.69 -3.04
N SER A 145 1.54 -15.10 -4.30
CA SER A 145 0.23 -15.17 -4.96
C SER A 145 -0.67 -16.31 -4.48
N SER A 146 -0.11 -17.39 -3.94
CA SER A 146 -0.91 -18.51 -3.45
C SER A 146 -1.72 -18.11 -2.21
N GLY A 147 -3.05 -18.19 -2.31
CA GLY A 147 -3.97 -18.02 -1.18
C GLY A 147 -4.21 -16.57 -0.73
N MET A 148 -3.83 -15.57 -1.55
CA MET A 148 -4.23 -14.17 -1.31
C MET A 148 -5.61 -13.86 -1.87
N GLY A 149 -6.19 -12.76 -1.38
CA GLY A 149 -7.45 -12.21 -1.88
C GLY A 149 -8.65 -12.73 -1.11
N ILE A 150 -9.35 -11.82 -0.43
CA ILE A 150 -10.66 -12.11 0.13
C ILE A 150 -11.62 -12.36 -1.05
N LYS A 151 -12.30 -13.50 -1.04
CA LYS A 151 -13.35 -13.80 -2.01
C LYS A 151 -14.61 -13.04 -1.60
N LEU A 152 -14.95 -12.00 -2.37
CA LEU A 152 -16.20 -11.27 -2.27
C LEU A 152 -16.83 -11.18 -3.66
N GLU A 153 -18.11 -11.54 -3.75
CA GLU A 153 -18.91 -11.31 -4.94
C GLU A 153 -19.63 -9.97 -4.80
N LEU A 154 -19.06 -8.93 -5.40
CA LEU A 154 -19.57 -7.57 -5.34
C LEU A 154 -19.93 -7.07 -6.74
N THR A 155 -21.05 -6.36 -6.84
CA THR A 155 -21.40 -5.59 -8.04
C THR A 155 -20.40 -4.46 -8.28
N LEU A 156 -20.42 -3.84 -9.46
CA LEU A 156 -19.56 -2.67 -9.74
C LEU A 156 -19.82 -1.52 -8.75
N TRP A 157 -21.09 -1.27 -8.42
CA TRP A 157 -21.49 -0.25 -7.45
C TRP A 157 -20.94 -0.53 -6.05
N GLN A 158 -21.01 -1.78 -5.61
CA GLN A 158 -20.43 -2.18 -4.32
C GLN A 158 -18.92 -2.08 -4.31
N LYS A 159 -18.22 -2.48 -5.39
CA LYS A 159 -16.77 -2.32 -5.49
C LYS A 159 -16.31 -0.87 -5.33
N LEU A 160 -17.14 0.10 -5.71
CA LEU A 160 -16.84 1.52 -5.59
C LEU A 160 -17.22 2.11 -4.23
N PHE A 161 -18.33 1.69 -3.61
CA PHE A 161 -18.91 2.39 -2.45
C PHE A 161 -19.13 1.54 -1.18
N TRP A 162 -18.70 0.27 -1.19
CA TRP A 162 -18.72 -0.60 -0.02
C TRP A 162 -18.00 0.05 1.18
N PRO A 163 -18.51 -0.07 2.41
CA PRO A 163 -19.63 -0.92 2.87
C PRO A 163 -21.01 -0.24 2.88
N LEU A 164 -21.16 0.93 2.27
CA LEU A 164 -22.38 1.73 2.38
C LEU A 164 -23.43 1.42 1.29
N THR A 165 -23.26 0.31 0.56
CA THR A 165 -24.08 -0.10 -0.61
C THR A 165 -24.34 -1.58 -0.68
#